data_AF-A0A2X1K9U3-F1
#
_entry.id   AF-A0A2X1K9U3-F1
#
_cell.length_a   1.000
_cell.length_b   1.000
_cell.length_c   1.000
_cell.angle_alpha   90.00
_cell.angle_beta   90.00
_cell.angle_gamma   90.00
#
_symmetry.space_group_name_H-M   'P 1'
#
loop_
_entity.id
_entity.type
_entity.pdbx_description
1 polymer ?
#
loop_
_entity_poly.entity_id
_entity_poly.type
_entity_poly.pdbx_seq_one_letter_code
_entity_poly.pdbx_strand_id
1 'polypeptide(L)'
;MKTRWSFSPSWGLFNQGEITTPTTTPIRHFLMIKPVATLDDILHRGDWCAQLQQAWYEHIPLSEKMGVRIQQYTGQKFITTMPETGNQNPHHTLFAGSLFSLATLTGWGLIWLMLRERHLGGTIILADAHIRYSKPISGKPHAVADLGALSGDLDRLGARTKSTGADAGRNLWRRDAGCSV
;
A
#
# COMPACT_ATOMS: atom_id res chain seq x y z
N MET A 1 15.73 -24.92 -41.72
CA MET A 1 15.54 -24.68 -40.26
C MET A 1 14.36 -23.74 -40.07
N LYS A 2 13.20 -24.24 -39.59
CA LYS A 2 12.09 -23.38 -39.13
C LYS A 2 12.21 -23.26 -37.62
N THR A 3 12.67 -22.12 -37.12
CA THR A 3 12.65 -21.79 -35.69
C THR A 3 11.20 -21.70 -35.23
N ARG A 4 10.76 -22.70 -34.46
CA ARG A 4 9.45 -22.69 -33.80
C ARG A 4 9.56 -21.81 -32.55
N TRP A 5 9.20 -20.54 -32.69
CA TRP A 5 8.98 -19.69 -31.51
C TRP A 5 7.73 -20.21 -30.79
N SER A 6 7.93 -20.87 -29.65
CA SER A 6 6.85 -21.29 -28.76
C SER A 6 6.70 -20.22 -27.67
N PHE A 7 5.53 -19.60 -27.58
CA PHE A 7 5.20 -18.70 -26.49
C PHE A 7 4.95 -19.52 -25.23
N SER A 8 5.75 -19.30 -24.19
CA SER A 8 5.64 -20.02 -22.92
C SER A 8 4.50 -19.44 -22.07
N PRO A 9 3.65 -20.27 -21.45
CA PRO A 9 2.66 -19.84 -20.46
C PRO A 9 3.27 -19.10 -19.26
N SER A 10 4.58 -19.25 -19.02
CA SER A 10 5.31 -18.57 -17.93
C SER A 10 5.23 -17.04 -17.98
N TRP A 11 4.84 -16.45 -19.10
CA TRP A 11 4.69 -15.00 -19.27
C TRP A 11 3.29 -14.48 -18.89
N GLY A 12 2.38 -15.36 -18.46
CA GLY A 12 1.02 -15.01 -18.07
C GLY A 12 0.11 -14.61 -19.24
N LEU A 13 0.44 -15.05 -20.46
CA LEU A 13 -0.34 -14.83 -21.68
C LEU A 13 -1.19 -16.06 -21.98
N PHE A 14 -2.47 -15.87 -22.26
CA PHE A 14 -3.43 -16.92 -22.62
C PHE A 14 -3.80 -16.81 -24.10
N ASN A 15 -3.77 -17.93 -24.82
CA ASN A 15 -4.15 -18.01 -26.22
C ASN A 15 -5.68 -18.12 -26.35
N GLN A 16 -6.30 -17.25 -27.15
CA GLN A 16 -7.75 -17.19 -27.43
C GLN A 16 -8.12 -17.64 -28.85
N GLY A 17 -7.18 -18.24 -29.59
CA GLY A 17 -7.40 -18.79 -30.92
C GLY A 17 -6.66 -18.06 -32.04
N GLU A 18 -6.78 -18.62 -33.24
CA GLU A 18 -6.16 -18.09 -34.47
C GLU A 18 -6.98 -16.90 -35.00
N ILE A 19 -6.29 -15.81 -35.36
CA ILE A 19 -6.91 -14.62 -35.95
C ILE A 19 -7.14 -14.91 -37.44
N THR A 20 -8.41 -14.94 -37.86
CA THR A 20 -8.82 -15.31 -39.23
C THR A 20 -8.99 -14.12 -40.17
N THR A 21 -8.69 -12.90 -39.71
CA THR A 21 -8.78 -11.70 -40.55
C THR A 21 -7.71 -11.73 -41.65
N PRO A 22 -7.99 -11.13 -42.82
CA PRO A 22 -7.03 -11.09 -43.93
C PRO A 22 -5.74 -10.43 -43.45
N THR A 23 -4.68 -11.22 -43.38
CA THR A 23 -3.40 -10.77 -42.82
C THR A 23 -2.38 -10.56 -43.94
N THR A 24 -1.55 -9.53 -43.80
CA THR A 24 -0.52 -9.13 -44.77
C THR A 24 0.68 -10.09 -44.85
N THR A 25 0.73 -11.13 -44.01
CA THR A 25 1.85 -12.08 -43.91
C THR A 25 1.35 -13.52 -43.91
N PRO A 26 2.14 -14.49 -44.43
CA PRO A 26 1.79 -15.91 -44.47
C PRO A 26 1.94 -16.63 -43.11
N ILE A 27 2.20 -15.90 -42.04
CA ILE A 27 2.39 -16.43 -40.69
C ILE A 27 1.03 -16.51 -40.01
N ARG A 28 0.75 -17.59 -39.28
CA ARG A 28 -0.46 -17.73 -38.47
C ARG A 28 -0.39 -16.80 -37.27
N HIS A 29 -1.42 -15.97 -37.08
CA HIS A 29 -1.53 -15.05 -35.95
C HIS A 29 -2.44 -15.64 -34.90
N PHE A 30 -2.07 -15.54 -33.63
CA PHE A 30 -2.88 -15.99 -32.51
C PHE A 30 -3.20 -14.82 -31.59
N LEU A 31 -4.45 -14.73 -31.13
CA LEU A 31 -4.84 -13.74 -30.13
C LEU A 31 -4.31 -14.18 -28.77
N MET A 32 -3.39 -13.39 -28.22
CA MET A 32 -2.83 -13.61 -26.89
C MET A 32 -3.32 -12.51 -25.94
N ILE A 33 -3.95 -12.90 -24.83
CA ILE A 33 -4.45 -11.96 -23.81
C ILE A 33 -3.59 -12.10 -22.55
N LYS A 34 -3.12 -10.97 -22.02
CA LYS A 34 -2.55 -10.89 -20.67
C LYS A 34 -3.56 -10.20 -19.75
N PRO A 35 -4.20 -10.93 -18.82
CA PRO A 35 -5.02 -10.29 -17.80
C PRO A 35 -4.14 -9.35 -16.99
N VAL A 36 -4.54 -8.08 -16.93
CA VAL A 36 -3.87 -7.08 -16.11
C VAL A 36 -4.40 -7.26 -14.69
N ALA A 37 -3.52 -7.49 -13.73
CA ALA A 37 -3.91 -7.48 -12.32
C ALA A 37 -4.53 -6.11 -12.00
N THR A 38 -5.59 -6.10 -11.20
CA THR A 38 -6.17 -4.84 -10.76
C THR A 38 -5.12 -4.11 -9.90
N LEU A 39 -5.12 -2.77 -9.91
CA LEU A 39 -4.19 -1.99 -9.09
C LEU A 39 -4.24 -2.36 -7.60
N ASP A 40 -5.39 -2.89 -7.16
CA ASP A 40 -5.66 -3.38 -5.81
C ASP A 40 -4.81 -4.60 -5.40
N ASP A 41 -4.15 -5.29 -6.34
CA ASP A 41 -3.42 -6.54 -6.06
C ASP A 41 -1.89 -6.37 -6.05
N ILE A 42 -1.38 -5.16 -6.31
CA ILE A 42 0.08 -4.93 -6.34
C ILE A 42 0.59 -4.77 -4.92
N LEU A 43 1.00 -5.89 -4.32
CA LEU A 43 1.75 -5.94 -3.08
C LEU A 43 3.22 -6.25 -3.38
N HIS A 44 4.03 -5.21 -3.50
CA HIS A 44 5.48 -5.32 -3.36
C HIS A 44 5.77 -6.00 -2.02
N ARG A 45 6.58 -7.07 -1.99
CA ARG A 45 6.87 -7.83 -0.74
C ARG A 45 5.57 -8.22 0.02
N GLY A 46 4.67 -8.93 -0.65
CA GLY A 46 3.39 -9.36 -0.06
C GLY A 46 3.54 -10.16 1.23
N ASP A 47 4.64 -10.90 1.40
CA ASP A 47 5.00 -11.58 2.64
C ASP A 47 5.20 -10.60 3.81
N TRP A 48 5.84 -9.46 3.57
CA TRP A 48 6.04 -8.42 4.58
C TRP A 48 4.75 -7.69 4.91
N CYS A 49 3.91 -7.45 3.90
CA CYS A 49 2.58 -6.90 4.12
C CYS A 49 1.73 -7.83 4.98
N ALA A 50 1.75 -9.15 4.73
CA ALA A 50 1.04 -10.12 5.57
C ALA A 50 1.56 -10.14 7.01
N GLN A 51 2.88 -10.08 7.21
CA GLN A 51 3.49 -10.00 8.54
C GLN A 51 3.10 -8.71 9.27
N LEU A 52 3.10 -7.57 8.56
CA LEU A 52 2.68 -6.28 9.10
C LEU A 52 1.21 -6.30 9.53
N GLN A 53 0.34 -6.83 8.67
CA GLN A 53 -1.08 -6.97 8.95
C GLN A 53 -1.33 -7.83 10.20
N GLN A 54 -0.63 -8.96 10.31
CA GLN A 54 -0.75 -9.86 11.45
C GLN A 54 -0.23 -9.18 12.73
N ALA A 55 0.93 -8.52 12.65
CA ALA A 55 1.50 -7.79 13.79
C ALA A 55 0.57 -6.67 14.29
N TRP A 56 -0.16 -5.98 13.38
CA TRP A 56 -1.18 -5.02 13.77
C TRP A 56 -2.30 -5.67 14.56
N TYR A 57 -2.82 -6.81 14.12
CA TYR A 57 -3.91 -7.48 14.83
C TYR A 57 -3.47 -8.00 16.20
N GLU A 58 -2.26 -8.54 16.30
CA GLU A 58 -1.71 -9.07 17.55
C GLU A 58 -1.36 -7.97 18.57
N HIS A 59 -0.70 -6.90 18.13
CA HIS A 59 -0.18 -5.87 19.04
C HIS A 59 -1.07 -4.64 19.17
N ILE A 60 -2.01 -4.44 18.25
CA ILE A 60 -2.96 -3.33 18.23
C ILE A 60 -4.36 -3.91 17.97
N PRO A 61 -5.01 -4.54 18.97
CA PRO A 61 -6.31 -5.22 18.77
C PRO A 61 -7.43 -4.32 18.21
N LEU A 62 -7.31 -3.01 18.40
CA LEU A 62 -8.22 -2.04 17.79
C LEU A 62 -8.19 -2.08 16.25
N SER A 63 -7.03 -2.35 15.65
CA SER A 63 -6.87 -2.43 14.20
C SER A 63 -7.69 -3.58 13.59
N GLU A 64 -7.77 -4.71 14.30
CA GLU A 64 -8.63 -5.84 13.93
C GLU A 64 -10.11 -5.49 14.08
N LYS A 65 -10.50 -4.91 15.23
CA LYS A 65 -11.91 -4.50 15.47
C LYS A 65 -12.42 -3.49 14.46
N MET A 66 -11.55 -2.57 14.02
CA MET A 66 -11.86 -1.61 12.97
C MET A 66 -11.84 -2.22 11.57
N GLY A 67 -11.30 -3.43 11.39
CA GLY A 67 -11.16 -4.08 10.09
C GLY A 67 -10.14 -3.39 9.18
N VAL A 68 -9.09 -2.81 9.76
CA VAL A 68 -8.02 -2.15 9.00
C VAL A 68 -7.27 -3.21 8.19
N ARG A 69 -7.20 -3.03 6.86
CA ARG A 69 -6.49 -3.92 5.96
C ARG A 69 -5.52 -3.17 5.05
N ILE A 70 -4.40 -3.80 4.77
CA ILE A 70 -3.47 -3.38 3.72
C ILE A 70 -4.10 -3.72 2.36
N GLN A 71 -4.15 -2.72 1.49
CA GLN A 71 -4.70 -2.87 0.14
C GLN A 71 -3.60 -2.88 -0.90
N GLN A 72 -2.63 -1.95 -0.83
CA GLN A 72 -1.58 -1.85 -1.82
C GLN A 72 -0.26 -1.43 -1.19
N TYR A 73 0.83 -1.97 -1.73
CA TYR A 73 2.17 -1.48 -1.44
C TYR A 73 3.03 -1.54 -2.69
N THR A 74 3.59 -0.42 -3.13
CA THR A 74 4.38 -0.34 -4.37
C THR A 74 5.87 -0.10 -4.13
N GLY A 75 6.34 -0.16 -2.87
CA GLY A 75 7.66 0.32 -2.47
C GLY A 75 7.69 1.83 -2.19
N GLN A 76 6.93 2.63 -2.94
CA GLN A 76 6.82 4.09 -2.75
C GLN A 76 5.49 4.51 -2.12
N LYS A 77 4.39 3.88 -2.51
CA LYS A 77 3.05 4.18 -1.97
C LYS A 77 2.53 3.01 -1.17
N PHE A 78 1.87 3.33 -0.06
CA PHE A 78 1.23 2.36 0.81
C PHE A 78 -0.21 2.78 1.07
N ILE A 79 -1.14 1.87 0.79
CA ILE A 79 -2.58 2.14 0.85
C ILE A 79 -3.23 1.14 1.80
N THR A 80 -4.01 1.65 2.73
CA THR A 80 -4.83 0.86 3.64
C THR A 80 -6.28 1.30 3.57
N THR A 81 -7.18 0.44 4.02
CA THR A 81 -8.62 0.71 4.03
C THR A 81 -9.26 0.04 5.24
N MET A 82 -10.51 0.37 5.54
CA MET A 82 -11.33 -0.29 6.56
C MET A 82 -12.80 -0.33 6.09
N PRO A 83 -13.65 -1.24 6.60
CA PRO A 83 -15.09 -1.17 6.35
C PRO A 83 -15.71 0.07 6.99
N GLU A 84 -16.80 0.56 6.40
CA GLU A 84 -17.62 1.61 7.02
C GLU A 84 -18.33 1.08 8.27
N THR A 85 -18.89 -0.12 8.18
CA THR A 85 -19.56 -0.82 9.30
C THR A 85 -18.61 -0.96 10.49
N GLY A 86 -19.06 -0.50 11.66
CA GLY A 86 -18.25 -0.50 12.89
C GLY A 86 -17.35 0.72 13.07
N ASN A 87 -17.21 1.56 12.04
CA ASN A 87 -16.40 2.78 12.07
C ASN A 87 -17.23 4.06 11.87
N GLN A 88 -18.54 3.99 12.05
CA GLN A 88 -19.45 5.13 11.90
C GLN A 88 -19.64 5.92 13.20
N ASN A 89 -19.96 7.19 13.06
CA ASN A 89 -20.44 8.08 14.11
C ASN A 89 -22.00 8.14 14.11
N PRO A 90 -22.64 8.80 15.08
CA PRO A 90 -24.10 8.91 15.16
C PRO A 90 -24.78 9.59 13.95
N HIS A 91 -24.01 10.25 13.08
CA HIS A 91 -24.49 10.88 11.86
C HIS A 91 -24.31 10.00 10.61
N HIS A 92 -24.05 8.69 10.78
CA HIS A 92 -23.87 7.72 9.69
C HIS A 92 -22.76 8.10 8.71
N THR A 93 -21.73 8.79 9.22
CA THR A 93 -20.47 9.08 8.51
C THR A 93 -19.32 8.50 9.33
N LEU A 94 -18.11 8.41 8.78
CA LEU A 94 -16.99 7.82 9.48
C LEU A 94 -16.62 8.59 10.75
N PHE A 95 -16.35 7.84 11.81
CA PHE A 95 -15.88 8.34 13.08
C PHE A 95 -14.46 8.90 12.94
N ALA A 96 -14.24 10.10 13.45
CA ALA A 96 -12.94 10.79 13.37
C ALA A 96 -11.80 9.96 13.96
N GLY A 97 -12.01 9.30 15.11
CA GLY A 97 -10.98 8.45 15.72
C GLY A 97 -10.62 7.22 14.87
N SER A 98 -11.58 6.67 14.13
CA SER A 98 -11.33 5.58 13.17
C SER A 98 -10.48 6.07 12.00
N LEU A 99 -10.81 7.25 11.45
CA LEU A 99 -10.03 7.86 10.36
C LEU A 99 -8.60 8.19 10.81
N PHE A 100 -8.44 8.74 12.02
CA PHE A 100 -7.13 9.02 12.59
C PHE A 100 -6.29 7.76 12.76
N SER A 101 -6.91 6.69 13.31
CA SER A 101 -6.23 5.41 13.52
C SER A 101 -5.83 4.77 12.18
N LEU A 102 -6.70 4.82 11.18
CA LEU A 102 -6.41 4.36 9.82
C LEU A 102 -5.19 5.11 9.25
N ALA A 103 -5.24 6.44 9.21
CA ALA A 103 -4.16 7.27 8.66
C ALA A 103 -2.82 7.08 9.41
N THR A 104 -2.89 6.94 10.75
CA THR A 104 -1.71 6.69 11.59
C THR A 104 -1.07 5.35 11.25
N LEU A 105 -1.87 4.28 11.13
CA LEU A 105 -1.36 2.95 10.76
C LEU A 105 -0.81 2.95 9.34
N THR A 106 -1.40 3.68 8.39
CA THR A 106 -0.84 3.84 7.04
C THR A 106 0.55 4.44 7.07
N GLY A 107 0.73 5.58 7.76
CA GLY A 107 2.04 6.23 7.86
C GLY A 107 3.07 5.36 8.58
N TRP A 108 2.69 4.76 9.71
CA TRP A 108 3.55 3.85 10.47
C TRP A 108 3.95 2.62 9.66
N GLY A 109 3.01 2.02 8.93
CA GLY A 109 3.23 0.84 8.10
C GLY A 109 4.22 1.09 6.97
N LEU A 110 4.12 2.24 6.30
CA LEU A 110 5.10 2.62 5.27
C LEU A 110 6.51 2.74 5.86
N ILE A 111 6.68 3.41 7.01
CA ILE A 111 7.99 3.52 7.68
C ILE A 111 8.52 2.13 8.07
N TRP A 112 7.65 1.26 8.59
CA TRP A 112 8.04 -0.11 8.96
C TRP A 112 8.55 -0.91 7.75
N LEU A 113 7.85 -0.83 6.62
CA LEU A 113 8.25 -1.51 5.38
C LEU A 113 9.58 -0.95 4.86
N MET A 114 9.78 0.36 4.91
CA MET A 114 11.03 1.00 4.51
C MET A 114 12.23 0.62 5.38
N LEU A 115 12.04 0.52 6.70
CA LEU A 115 13.11 0.08 7.60
C LEU A 115 13.55 -1.34 7.25
N ARG A 116 12.60 -2.22 6.92
CA ARG A 116 12.90 -3.58 6.47
C ARG A 116 13.61 -3.61 5.11
N GLU A 117 13.19 -2.79 4.15
CA GLU A 117 13.87 -2.67 2.85
C GLU A 117 15.34 -2.26 2.99
N ARG A 118 15.65 -1.40 3.97
CA ARG A 118 17.02 -0.94 4.25
C ARG A 118 17.79 -1.80 5.25
N HIS A 119 17.19 -2.90 5.72
CA HIS A 119 17.74 -3.75 6.79
C HIS A 119 18.07 -2.98 8.08
N LEU A 120 17.31 -1.92 8.36
CA LEU A 120 17.44 -1.10 9.55
C LEU A 120 16.50 -1.60 10.64
N GLY A 121 17.02 -1.72 11.86
CA GLY A 121 16.22 -1.96 13.06
C GLY A 121 15.83 -0.63 13.72
N GLY A 122 14.71 -0.60 14.43
CA GLY A 122 14.30 0.57 15.20
C GLY A 122 12.89 0.43 15.76
N THR A 123 12.65 1.08 16.89
CA THR A 123 11.30 1.23 17.44
C THR A 123 10.66 2.47 16.84
N ILE A 124 9.54 2.30 16.14
CA ILE A 124 8.79 3.41 15.54
C ILE A 124 7.77 3.90 16.56
N ILE A 125 7.90 5.17 16.97
CA ILE A 125 7.00 5.83 17.92
C ILE A 125 6.41 7.05 17.22
N LEU A 126 5.08 7.19 17.27
CA LEU A 126 4.40 8.40 16.84
C LEU A 126 4.62 9.50 17.89
N ALA A 127 5.47 10.49 17.58
CA ALA A 127 5.78 11.57 18.51
C ALA A 127 4.73 12.68 18.49
N ASP A 128 4.26 13.06 17.30
CA ASP A 128 3.26 14.10 17.08
C ASP A 128 2.44 13.78 15.82
N ALA A 129 1.18 14.21 15.81
CA ALA A 129 0.27 14.00 14.68
C ALA A 129 -0.79 15.10 14.59
N HIS A 130 -0.91 15.68 13.39
CA HIS A 130 -1.93 16.67 13.08
C HIS A 130 -2.80 16.17 11.93
N ILE A 131 -4.12 16.08 12.17
CA ILE A 131 -5.11 15.69 11.16
C ILE A 131 -6.14 16.81 11.00
N ARG A 132 -6.59 17.04 9.76
CA ARG A 132 -7.64 18.02 9.44
C ARG A 132 -8.80 17.31 8.76
N TYR A 133 -9.96 17.36 9.38
CA TYR A 133 -11.21 16.83 8.82
C TYR A 133 -11.91 17.94 8.03
N SER A 134 -11.85 17.87 6.71
CA SER A 134 -12.41 18.90 5.85
C SER A 134 -13.89 18.66 5.53
N LYS A 135 -14.30 17.40 5.36
CA LYS A 135 -15.66 16.98 5.02
C LYS A 135 -16.01 15.65 5.71
N PRO A 136 -17.29 15.39 6.00
CA PRO A 136 -17.74 14.06 6.39
C PRO A 136 -17.49 13.05 5.26
N ILE A 137 -17.16 11.82 5.64
CA ILE A 137 -16.88 10.73 4.68
C ILE A 137 -17.85 9.59 4.95
N SER A 138 -18.41 9.03 3.88
CA SER A 138 -19.26 7.84 3.90
C SER A 138 -18.69 6.79 2.95
N GLY A 139 -19.08 5.54 3.10
CA GLY A 139 -18.52 4.43 2.32
C GLY A 139 -17.18 3.94 2.85
N LYS A 140 -16.49 3.16 2.01
CA LYS A 140 -15.21 2.53 2.33
C LYS A 140 -14.06 3.52 2.12
N PRO A 141 -13.40 4.03 3.18
CA PRO A 141 -12.31 4.99 3.04
C PRO A 141 -11.02 4.30 2.58
N HIS A 142 -10.13 5.09 2.01
CA HIS A 142 -8.74 4.72 1.73
C HIS A 142 -7.82 5.77 2.34
N ALA A 143 -6.75 5.31 3.00
CA ALA A 143 -5.68 6.17 3.46
C ALA A 143 -4.41 5.84 2.66
N VAL A 144 -3.68 6.87 2.27
CA VAL A 144 -2.50 6.77 1.40
C VAL A 144 -1.32 7.43 2.08
N ALA A 145 -0.22 6.69 2.21
CA ALA A 145 1.08 7.22 2.57
C ALA A 145 2.01 7.13 1.35
N ASP A 146 2.74 8.20 1.08
CA ASP A 146 3.65 8.32 -0.07
C ASP A 146 5.06 8.65 0.43
N LEU A 147 6.04 7.88 -0.01
CA LEU A 147 7.45 8.10 0.27
C LEU A 147 7.92 9.49 -0.18
N GLY A 148 7.42 10.01 -1.29
CA GLY A 148 7.77 11.35 -1.76
C GLY A 148 7.33 12.47 -0.81
N ALA A 149 6.32 12.20 0.04
CA ALA A 149 5.84 13.12 1.06
C ALA A 149 6.49 12.92 2.44
N LEU A 150 7.18 11.80 2.64
CA LEU A 150 7.92 11.53 3.87
C LEU A 150 9.17 12.41 3.92
N SER A 151 9.18 13.36 4.86
CA SER A 151 10.37 14.12 5.19
C SER A 151 11.06 13.51 6.41
N GLY A 152 12.35 13.20 6.29
CA GLY A 152 13.14 12.64 7.37
C GLY A 152 14.32 11.87 6.81
N ASP A 153 15.46 11.97 7.48
CA ASP A 153 16.68 11.30 7.03
C ASP A 153 16.74 9.91 7.70
N LEU A 154 16.14 8.93 7.04
CA LEU A 154 16.18 7.54 7.48
C LEU A 154 17.61 6.97 7.45
N ASP A 155 18.50 7.54 6.64
CA ASP A 155 19.89 7.11 6.54
C ASP A 155 20.70 7.48 7.79
N ARG A 156 20.29 8.51 8.54
CA ARG A 156 20.84 8.81 9.88
C ARG A 156 20.61 7.70 10.90
N LEU A 157 19.60 6.86 10.71
CA LEU A 157 19.32 5.72 11.60
C LEU A 157 20.35 4.60 11.43
N GLY A 158 20.90 4.42 10.23
CA GLY A 158 21.95 3.45 9.95
C GLY A 158 23.31 3.82 10.55
N ALA A 159 23.57 5.11 10.79
CA ALA A 159 24.86 5.61 11.27
C ALA A 159 24.99 5.69 12.80
N ARG A 160 23.90 5.53 13.57
CA ARG A 160 23.92 5.61 15.04
C ARG A 160 23.38 4.32 15.65
N THR A 161 24.30 3.41 16.00
CA THR A 161 24.04 2.33 16.94
C THR A 161 23.50 2.93 18.24
N LYS A 162 22.20 2.69 18.49
CA LYS A 162 21.42 3.17 19.65
C LYS A 162 21.25 4.69 19.73
N SER A 163 20.22 5.21 19.08
CA SER A 163 19.57 6.45 19.53
C SER A 163 18.11 6.20 19.87
N THR A 164 17.82 6.26 21.16
CA THR A 164 16.52 6.58 21.74
C THR A 164 15.90 7.74 20.96
N GLY A 165 14.69 7.56 20.44
CA GLY A 165 13.92 8.62 19.78
C GLY A 165 14.52 9.08 18.45
N ALA A 166 14.23 8.35 17.38
CA ALA A 166 14.23 8.97 16.06
C ALA A 166 13.12 10.03 16.04
N ASP A 167 13.51 11.30 16.15
CA ASP A 167 12.62 12.44 15.89
C ASP A 167 12.33 12.51 14.38
N ALA A 168 11.57 11.51 13.90
CA ALA A 168 10.99 11.47 12.56
C ALA A 168 9.67 12.28 12.50
N GLY A 169 9.35 13.04 13.56
CA GLY A 169 8.07 13.73 13.71
C GLY A 169 8.03 15.14 13.12
N ARG A 170 9.14 15.69 12.63
CA ARG A 170 9.21 17.16 12.47
C ARG A 170 8.64 17.75 11.19
N ASN A 171 8.17 16.95 10.21
CA ASN A 171 7.52 17.49 9.00
C ASN A 171 6.61 16.51 8.25
N LEU A 172 6.12 15.43 8.88
CA LEU A 172 5.43 14.36 8.15
C LEU A 172 4.07 14.75 7.52
N TRP A 173 3.52 15.93 7.83
CA TRP A 173 2.20 16.32 7.33
C TRP A 173 2.12 17.82 7.00
N ARG A 174 3.07 18.33 6.19
CA ARG A 174 2.93 19.66 5.57
C ARG A 174 2.12 19.56 4.27
N ARG A 175 0.83 19.90 4.40
CA ARG A 175 -0.13 20.52 3.46
C ARG A 175 -0.27 20.05 1.99
N ASP A 176 0.63 19.27 1.39
CA ASP A 176 0.54 18.89 -0.03
C ASP A 176 0.68 17.37 -0.28
N ALA A 177 0.91 16.58 0.78
CA ALA A 177 0.79 15.14 0.73
C ALA A 177 -0.70 14.78 0.70
N GLY A 178 -1.20 14.35 -0.45
CA GLY A 178 -2.60 13.97 -0.70
C GLY A 178 -3.07 12.76 0.10
N CYS A 179 -3.06 12.84 1.43
CA CYS A 179 -3.92 12.03 2.27
C CYS A 179 -5.32 12.67 2.22
N SER A 180 -5.97 12.52 1.07
CA SER A 180 -7.40 12.67 0.97
C SER A 180 -8.01 11.49 1.73
N VAL A 181 -8.39 11.75 2.97
CA VAL A 181 -9.43 10.96 3.64
C VAL A 181 -10.76 11.55 3.17
#